data_AF-A0A1B0FP28-F1
#
_entry.id   AF-A0A1B0FP28-F1
#
_cell.length_a   1.000
_cell.length_b   1.000
_cell.length_c   1.000
_cell.angle_alpha   90.00
_cell.angle_beta   90.00
_cell.angle_gamma   90.00
#
_symmetry.space_group_name_H-M   'P 1'
#
loop_
_entity.id
_entity.type
_entity.pdbx_description
1 polymer ?
#
loop_
_entity_poly.entity_id
_entity_poly.type
_entity_poly.pdbx_seq_one_letter_code
_entity_poly.pdbx_strand_id
1 'polypeptide(L)'
;MRARQYPWGIVQIENESHCDFVKLREMLIRTNMEDMREQTHTKHYELYRRKRLGEMGFGDVEINTKPVSFQQAFAMKRSIHLSELQAKKEEILQRFEQRRITNDNQLKERQRELHAKFEQLKKEHEEEKRKLDEARIKYEEEFIDFSNRKIQFNSACQTMTLGKRGHKK
;
A
#
# COMPACT_ATOMS: atom_id res chain seq x y z
N MET A 1 44.75 41.40 -36.21
CA MET A 1 45.79 40.39 -35.91
C MET A 1 45.41 39.68 -34.63
N ARG A 2 45.27 38.35 -34.63
CA ARG A 2 44.98 37.58 -33.40
C ARG A 2 46.32 37.14 -32.78
N ALA A 3 46.60 37.58 -31.56
CA ALA A 3 47.85 37.30 -30.87
C ALA A 3 47.63 37.21 -29.35
N ARG A 4 48.52 36.51 -28.65
CA ARG A 4 48.60 36.48 -27.19
C ARG A 4 49.81 37.29 -26.75
N GLN A 5 49.60 38.26 -25.86
CA GLN A 5 50.65 39.12 -25.35
C GLN A 5 51.07 38.72 -23.94
N TYR A 6 52.37 38.65 -23.72
CA TYR A 6 53.00 38.38 -22.44
C TYR A 6 54.05 39.46 -22.15
N PRO A 7 54.48 39.65 -20.88
CA PRO A 7 55.51 40.64 -20.53
C PRO A 7 56.85 40.43 -21.26
N TRP A 8 57.12 39.20 -21.71
CA TRP A 8 58.35 38.81 -22.42
C TRP A 8 58.19 38.67 -23.94
N GLY A 9 57.01 38.95 -24.51
CA GLY A 9 56.83 38.88 -25.96
C GLY A 9 55.39 38.64 -26.43
N ILE A 10 55.22 38.58 -27.75
CA ILE A 10 53.93 38.44 -28.41
C ILE A 10 53.92 37.18 -29.28
N VAL A 11 52.98 36.27 -29.01
CA VAL A 11 52.75 35.07 -29.81
C VAL A 11 51.66 35.35 -30.83
N GLN A 12 52.05 35.46 -32.09
CA GLN A 12 51.14 35.63 -33.22
C GLN A 12 50.51 34.29 -33.64
N ILE A 13 49.19 34.22 -33.72
CA ILE A 13 48.45 32.97 -33.99
C ILE A 13 48.51 32.57 -35.48
N GLU A 14 48.70 33.53 -36.37
CA GLU A 14 48.80 33.28 -37.82
C GLU A 14 50.23 33.01 -38.31
N ASN A 15 51.21 33.05 -37.39
CA ASN A 15 52.60 32.78 -37.70
C ASN A 15 52.91 31.28 -37.48
N GLU A 16 53.22 30.56 -38.55
CA GLU A 16 53.50 29.11 -38.51
C GLU A 16 54.72 28.74 -37.66
N SER A 17 55.65 29.67 -37.42
CA SER A 17 56.80 29.44 -36.53
C SER A 17 56.41 29.42 -35.05
N HIS A 18 55.25 29.96 -34.70
CA HIS A 18 54.77 30.07 -33.32
C HIS A 18 53.74 28.99 -32.96
N CYS A 19 52.89 28.56 -33.89
CA CYS A 19 51.93 27.48 -33.67
C CYS A 19 51.37 26.90 -34.97
N ASP A 20 50.75 25.71 -34.87
CA ASP A 20 50.14 25.00 -36.01
C ASP A 20 48.71 25.44 -36.34
N PHE A 21 48.26 26.61 -35.86
CA PHE A 21 46.88 27.06 -36.07
C PHE A 21 46.51 27.16 -37.55
N VAL A 22 47.43 27.63 -38.39
CA VAL A 22 47.23 27.73 -39.84
C VAL A 22 46.96 26.36 -40.45
N LYS A 23 47.78 25.35 -40.10
CA LYS A 23 47.60 23.97 -40.55
C LYS A 23 46.27 23.37 -40.10
N LEU A 24 45.89 23.59 -38.84
CA LEU A 24 44.60 23.12 -38.31
C LEU A 24 43.41 23.76 -39.04
N ARG A 25 43.46 25.08 -39.27
CA ARG A 25 42.41 25.80 -40.01
C ARG A 25 42.26 25.27 -41.43
N GLU A 26 43.37 25.09 -42.14
CA GLU A 26 43.35 24.54 -43.50
C GLU A 26 42.80 23.11 -43.52
N MET A 27 43.27 22.25 -42.61
CA MET A 27 42.78 20.89 -42.48
C MET A 27 41.26 20.86 -42.26
N LEU A 28 40.75 21.62 -41.28
CA LEU A 28 39.34 21.57 -40.90
C LEU A 28 38.41 22.18 -41.94
N ILE A 29 38.77 23.33 -42.50
CA ILE A 29 37.85 24.15 -43.29
C ILE A 29 38.05 23.95 -44.79
N ARG A 30 39.29 23.75 -45.25
CA ARG A 30 39.61 23.70 -46.69
C ARG A 30 39.52 22.29 -47.26
N THR A 31 40.00 21.28 -46.53
CA THR A 31 40.13 19.91 -47.05
C THR A 31 39.15 18.92 -46.42
N ASN A 32 38.99 18.92 -45.09
CA ASN A 32 38.32 17.80 -44.41
C ASN A 32 36.85 18.08 -44.06
N MET A 33 36.31 19.28 -44.33
CA MET A 33 34.94 19.62 -43.90
C MET A 33 33.90 18.66 -44.44
N GLU A 34 33.98 18.31 -45.72
CA GLU A 34 33.01 17.41 -46.35
C GLU A 34 33.14 15.98 -45.82
N ASP A 35 34.36 15.48 -45.63
CA ASP A 35 34.58 14.17 -45.04
C ASP A 35 34.05 14.09 -43.59
N MET A 36 34.26 15.14 -42.78
CA MET A 36 33.68 15.20 -41.43
C MET A 36 32.14 15.20 -41.46
N ARG A 37 31.52 15.89 -42.42
CA ARG A 37 30.05 15.85 -42.62
C ARG A 37 29.60 14.45 -43.02
N GLU A 38 30.29 13.81 -43.95
CA GLU A 38 29.97 12.47 -44.44
C GLU A 38 30.11 11.42 -43.33
N GLN A 39 31.19 11.46 -42.54
CA GLN A 39 31.36 10.58 -41.38
C GLN A 39 30.27 10.81 -40.33
N THR A 40 29.88 12.06 -40.11
CA THR A 40 28.79 12.39 -39.19
C THR A 40 27.46 11.81 -39.67
N HIS A 41 27.17 11.89 -40.96
CA HIS A 41 25.96 11.33 -41.55
C HIS A 41 25.99 9.79 -41.52
N THR A 42 27.01 9.17 -42.10
CA THR A 42 27.06 7.73 -42.34
C THR A 42 27.31 6.89 -41.09
N LYS A 43 28.00 7.45 -40.08
CA LYS A 43 28.31 6.73 -38.83
C LYS A 43 27.49 7.25 -37.67
N HIS A 44 27.67 8.52 -37.31
CA HIS A 44 27.08 9.05 -36.07
C HIS A 44 25.56 9.13 -36.14
N TYR A 45 25.02 9.68 -37.22
CA TYR A 45 23.59 9.76 -37.43
C TYR A 45 22.96 8.38 -37.65
N GLU A 46 23.53 7.52 -38.50
CA GLU A 46 22.96 6.19 -38.72
C GLU A 46 22.98 5.30 -37.47
N LEU A 47 24.01 5.39 -36.62
CA LEU A 47 24.03 4.69 -35.33
C LEU A 47 22.90 5.17 -34.43
N TYR A 48 22.74 6.49 -34.30
CA TYR A 48 21.65 7.09 -33.55
C TYR A 48 20.28 6.70 -34.12
N ARG A 49 20.13 6.76 -35.44
CA ARG A 49 18.92 6.42 -36.18
C ARG A 49 18.51 4.97 -35.92
N ARG A 50 19.42 4.02 -36.05
CA ARG A 50 19.17 2.59 -35.77
C ARG A 50 18.70 2.39 -34.33
N LYS A 51 19.40 3.02 -33.37
CA LYS A 51 19.02 2.93 -31.95
C LYS A 51 17.62 3.50 -31.69
N ARG A 52 17.32 4.69 -32.23
CA ARG A 52 16.00 5.33 -32.07
C ARG A 52 14.88 4.54 -32.72
N LEU A 53 15.12 4.01 -33.92
CA LEU A 53 14.16 3.14 -34.59
C LEU A 53 13.92 1.87 -33.77
N GLY A 54 14.96 1.25 -33.22
CA GLY A 54 14.84 0.11 -32.30
C GLY A 54 14.01 0.42 -31.04
N GLU A 55 14.26 1.55 -30.36
CA GLU A 55 13.44 2.02 -29.23
C GLU A 55 11.96 2.25 -29.65
N MET A 56 11.77 2.75 -30.86
CA MET A 56 10.46 2.91 -31.49
C MET A 56 9.87 1.59 -32.02
N GLY A 57 10.54 0.45 -31.87
CA GLY A 57 10.05 -0.88 -32.23
C GLY A 57 10.25 -1.25 -33.70
N PHE A 58 11.00 -0.44 -34.44
CA PHE A 58 11.43 -0.69 -35.81
C PHE A 58 12.84 -1.30 -35.77
N GLY A 59 12.93 -2.59 -35.41
CA GLY A 59 14.14 -3.38 -35.63
C GLY A 59 14.21 -3.83 -37.10
N ASP A 60 15.40 -4.18 -37.59
CA ASP A 60 15.56 -4.74 -38.93
C ASP A 60 14.66 -5.97 -39.07
N VAL A 61 13.60 -5.81 -39.85
CA VAL A 61 12.68 -6.88 -40.23
C VAL A 61 13.49 -7.83 -41.10
N GLU A 62 13.61 -9.09 -40.67
CA GLU A 62 14.25 -10.15 -41.43
C GLU A 62 13.80 -10.12 -42.90
N ILE A 63 14.79 -10.25 -43.80
CA ILE A 63 14.72 -10.15 -45.27
C ILE A 63 13.61 -11.02 -45.92
N ASN A 64 12.97 -11.93 -45.15
CA ASN A 64 11.91 -12.82 -45.62
C ASN A 64 10.49 -12.39 -45.24
N THR A 65 10.30 -11.34 -44.44
CA THR A 65 8.96 -10.79 -44.16
C THR A 65 8.79 -9.47 -44.89
N LYS A 66 7.73 -9.37 -45.70
CA LYS A 66 7.38 -8.17 -46.46
C LYS A 66 7.55 -6.92 -45.57
N PRO A 67 8.19 -5.84 -46.06
CA PRO A 67 8.40 -4.65 -45.25
C PRO A 67 7.05 -4.15 -44.77
N VAL A 68 6.78 -4.31 -43.47
CA VAL A 68 5.59 -3.75 -42.83
C VAL A 68 5.70 -2.25 -43.05
N SER A 69 4.69 -1.67 -43.71
CA SER A 69 4.66 -0.23 -43.97
C SER A 69 4.88 0.52 -42.64
N PHE A 70 5.73 1.55 -42.65
CA PHE A 70 6.03 2.37 -41.46
C PHE A 70 4.74 2.80 -40.72
N GLN A 71 3.69 3.10 -41.49
CA GLN A 71 2.38 3.47 -40.97
C GLN A 71 1.64 2.34 -40.26
N GLN A 72 1.78 1.09 -40.73
CA GLN A 72 1.18 -0.10 -40.12
C GLN A 72 1.89 -0.47 -38.82
N ALA A 73 3.23 -0.47 -38.80
CA ALA A 73 3.99 -0.73 -37.57
C ALA A 73 3.72 0.34 -36.51
N PHE A 74 3.63 1.61 -36.90
CA PHE A 74 3.21 2.69 -35.99
C PHE A 74 1.79 2.49 -35.46
N ALA A 75 0.83 2.15 -36.33
CA ALA A 75 -0.56 1.88 -35.93
C ALA A 75 -0.65 0.67 -34.98
N MET A 76 0.09 -0.40 -35.25
CA MET A 76 0.16 -1.59 -34.40
C MET A 76 0.75 -1.26 -33.03
N LYS A 77 1.89 -0.53 -32.98
CA LYS A 77 2.50 -0.15 -31.71
C LYS A 77 1.61 0.80 -30.91
N ARG A 78 0.92 1.73 -31.57
CA ARG A 78 -0.11 2.57 -30.92
C ARG A 78 -1.26 1.75 -30.37
N SER A 79 -1.74 0.75 -31.13
CA SER A 79 -2.80 -0.16 -30.68
C SER A 79 -2.38 -0.97 -29.46
N ILE A 80 -1.18 -1.56 -29.47
CA ILE A 80 -0.59 -2.28 -28.33
C ILE A 80 -0.50 -1.36 -27.11
N HIS A 81 0.02 -0.15 -27.27
CA HIS A 81 0.15 0.80 -26.17
C HIS A 81 -1.21 1.20 -25.57
N LEU A 82 -2.24 1.41 -26.41
CA LEU A 82 -3.59 1.69 -25.94
C LEU A 82 -4.20 0.49 -25.19
N SER A 83 -3.98 -0.73 -25.69
CA SER A 83 -4.41 -1.96 -25.02
C SER A 83 -3.73 -2.14 -23.66
N GLU A 84 -2.43 -1.87 -23.56
CA GLU A 84 -1.70 -1.89 -22.28
C GLU A 84 -2.24 -0.86 -21.28
N LEU A 85 -2.55 0.36 -21.74
CA LEU A 85 -3.15 1.39 -20.89
C LEU A 85 -4.53 0.97 -20.40
N GLN A 86 -5.32 0.33 -21.26
CA GLN A 86 -6.64 -0.19 -20.89
C GLN A 86 -6.54 -1.35 -19.89
N ALA A 87 -5.63 -2.29 -20.11
CA ALA A 87 -5.38 -3.39 -19.18
C ALA A 87 -4.93 -2.89 -17.80
N LYS A 88 -4.03 -1.89 -17.74
CA LYS A 88 -3.62 -1.25 -16.48
C LYS A 88 -4.80 -0.56 -15.77
N LYS A 89 -5.68 0.11 -16.53
CA LYS A 89 -6.89 0.72 -15.98
C LYS A 89 -7.81 -0.34 -15.38
N GLU A 90 -8.06 -1.43 -16.09
CA GLU A 90 -8.89 -2.55 -15.62
C GLU A 90 -8.29 -3.21 -14.37
N GLU A 91 -6.98 -3.42 -14.34
CA GLU A 91 -6.27 -3.94 -13.17
C GLU A 91 -6.48 -3.06 -11.92
N ILE A 92 -6.37 -1.73 -12.07
CA ILE A 92 -6.60 -0.79 -10.97
C ILE A 92 -8.04 -0.89 -10.46
N LEU A 93 -9.01 -0.92 -11.37
CA LEU A 93 -10.43 -1.04 -11.03
C LEU A 93 -10.71 -2.36 -10.32
N GLN A 94 -10.16 -3.47 -10.81
CA GLN A 94 -10.30 -4.78 -10.21
C GLN A 94 -9.68 -4.83 -8.80
N ARG A 95 -8.49 -4.25 -8.60
CA ARG A 95 -7.88 -4.14 -7.27
C ARG A 95 -8.73 -3.33 -6.30
N PHE A 96 -9.33 -2.23 -6.78
CA PHE A 96 -10.21 -1.40 -5.97
C PHE A 96 -11.48 -2.17 -5.57
N GLU A 97 -12.10 -2.86 -6.52
CA GLU A 97 -13.29 -3.68 -6.27
C GLU A 97 -13.00 -4.84 -5.32
N GLN A 98 -11.88 -5.55 -5.51
CA GLN A 98 -11.45 -6.61 -4.61
C GLN A 98 -11.25 -6.08 -3.18
N ARG A 99 -10.63 -4.91 -3.05
CA ARG A 99 -10.43 -4.25 -1.75
C ARG A 99 -11.76 -3.84 -1.12
N ARG A 100 -12.71 -3.33 -1.91
CA ARG A 100 -14.08 -3.02 -1.47
C ARG A 100 -14.78 -4.26 -0.92
N ILE A 101 -14.79 -5.36 -1.67
CA ILE A 101 -15.41 -6.63 -1.26
C ILE A 101 -14.76 -7.17 0.01
N THR A 102 -13.42 -7.17 0.06
CA THR A 102 -12.69 -7.64 1.24
C THR A 102 -13.02 -6.82 2.49
N ASN A 103 -13.10 -5.50 2.35
CA ASN A 103 -13.44 -4.60 3.46
C ASN A 103 -14.88 -4.79 3.93
N ASP A 104 -15.83 -4.91 3.00
CA ASP A 104 -17.25 -5.16 3.32
C ASP A 104 -17.43 -6.50 4.03
N ASN A 105 -16.76 -7.55 3.58
CA ASN A 105 -16.76 -8.86 4.23
C ASN A 105 -16.18 -8.78 5.65
N GLN A 106 -15.06 -8.08 5.84
CA GLN A 106 -14.48 -7.87 7.17
C GLN A 106 -15.42 -7.10 8.10
N LEU A 107 -16.12 -6.08 7.58
CA LEU A 107 -17.08 -5.32 8.38
C LEU A 107 -18.26 -6.20 8.80
N LYS A 108 -18.77 -7.01 7.87
CA LYS A 108 -19.87 -7.96 8.12
C LYS A 108 -19.50 -9.07 9.10
N GLU A 109 -18.25 -9.52 9.08
CA GLU A 109 -17.73 -10.50 10.05
C GLU A 109 -17.59 -9.87 11.44
N ARG A 110 -16.97 -8.69 11.55
CA ARG A 110 -16.88 -7.95 12.82
C ARG A 110 -18.25 -7.63 13.42
N GLN A 111 -19.23 -7.27 12.58
CA GLN A 111 -20.60 -7.04 13.04
C GLN A 111 -21.25 -8.33 13.57
N ARG A 112 -21.05 -9.46 12.90
CA ARG A 112 -21.53 -10.78 13.36
C ARG A 112 -20.88 -11.19 14.69
N GLU A 113 -19.57 -11.03 14.82
CA GLU A 113 -18.86 -11.31 16.07
C GLU A 113 -19.35 -10.44 17.23
N LEU A 114 -19.53 -9.14 16.98
CA LEU A 114 -20.04 -8.22 18.00
C LEU A 114 -21.45 -8.60 18.44
N HIS A 115 -22.32 -8.96 17.50
CA HIS A 115 -23.67 -9.41 17.80
C HIS A 115 -23.67 -10.74 18.58
N ALA A 116 -22.84 -11.70 18.20
CA ALA A 116 -22.70 -12.96 18.92
C ALA A 116 -22.21 -12.74 20.36
N LYS A 117 -21.22 -11.86 20.56
CA LYS A 117 -20.76 -11.47 21.90
C LYS A 117 -21.86 -10.81 22.72
N PHE A 118 -22.63 -9.92 22.12
CA PHE A 118 -23.75 -9.27 22.79
C PHE A 118 -24.78 -10.28 23.29
N GLU A 119 -25.20 -11.22 22.43
CA GLU A 119 -26.14 -12.28 22.80
C GLU A 119 -25.58 -13.21 23.88
N GLN A 120 -24.28 -13.54 23.81
CA GLN A 120 -23.60 -14.32 24.85
C GLN A 120 -23.63 -13.61 26.20
N LEU A 121 -23.19 -12.34 26.25
CA LEU A 121 -23.20 -11.55 27.48
C LEU A 121 -24.61 -11.39 28.04
N LYS A 122 -25.61 -11.20 27.18
CA LYS A 122 -27.01 -11.10 27.59
C LYS A 122 -27.48 -12.40 28.26
N LYS A 123 -27.14 -13.56 27.68
CA LYS A 123 -27.48 -14.86 28.25
C LYS A 123 -26.77 -15.09 29.60
N GLU A 124 -25.48 -14.77 29.69
CA GLU A 124 -24.71 -14.86 30.93
C GLU A 124 -25.34 -13.98 32.02
N HIS A 125 -25.72 -12.75 31.68
CA HIS A 125 -26.38 -11.83 32.61
C HIS A 125 -27.75 -12.35 33.08
N GLU A 126 -28.55 -12.93 32.18
CA GLU A 126 -29.83 -13.56 32.54
C GLU A 126 -29.65 -14.78 33.47
N GLU A 127 -28.61 -15.58 33.25
CA GLU A 127 -28.27 -16.71 34.12
C GLU A 127 -27.75 -16.26 35.49
N GLU A 128 -26.91 -15.23 35.57
CA GLU A 128 -26.46 -14.65 36.84
C GLU A 128 -27.64 -14.07 37.63
N LYS A 129 -28.53 -13.34 36.96
CA LYS A 129 -29.74 -12.81 37.59
C LYS A 129 -30.61 -13.93 38.17
N ARG A 130 -30.82 -15.02 37.41
CA ARG A 130 -31.56 -16.20 37.89
C ARG A 130 -30.91 -16.84 39.11
N LYS A 131 -29.59 -17.00 39.12
CA LYS A 131 -28.84 -17.53 40.27
C LYS A 131 -28.96 -16.63 41.50
N LEU A 132 -28.91 -15.31 41.33
CA LEU A 132 -29.10 -14.35 42.42
C LEU A 132 -30.52 -14.42 42.98
N ASP A 133 -31.54 -14.52 42.13
CA ASP A 133 -32.94 -14.66 42.56
C ASP A 133 -33.15 -15.99 43.31
N GLU A 134 -32.60 -17.10 42.83
CA GLU A 134 -32.65 -18.40 43.53
C GLU A 134 -31.92 -18.36 44.89
N ALA A 135 -30.74 -17.73 44.95
CA ALA A 135 -30.01 -17.57 46.21
C ALA A 135 -30.78 -16.70 47.19
N ARG A 136 -31.41 -15.62 46.71
CA ARG A 136 -32.26 -14.76 47.53
C ARG A 136 -33.43 -15.53 48.14
N ILE A 137 -34.13 -16.34 47.34
CA ILE A 137 -35.25 -17.18 47.82
C ILE A 137 -34.76 -18.14 48.92
N LYS A 138 -33.63 -18.83 48.71
CA LYS A 138 -33.04 -19.72 49.72
C LYS A 138 -32.70 -19.00 51.02
N TYR A 139 -32.10 -17.81 50.95
CA TYR A 139 -31.80 -17.03 52.15
C TYR A 139 -33.07 -16.56 52.88
N GLU A 140 -34.13 -16.20 52.14
CA GLU A 140 -35.43 -15.85 52.72
C GLU A 140 -36.06 -17.06 53.44
N GLU A 141 -35.98 -18.27 52.85
CA GLU A 141 -36.42 -19.53 53.47
C GLU A 141 -35.61 -19.85 54.75
N GLU A 142 -34.28 -19.83 54.67
CA GLU A 142 -33.40 -20.07 55.82
C GLU A 142 -33.64 -19.06 56.96
N PHE A 143 -33.89 -17.79 56.61
CA PHE A 143 -34.22 -16.76 57.58
C PHE A 143 -35.55 -17.02 58.29
N ILE A 144 -36.58 -17.43 57.53
CA ILE A 144 -37.90 -17.81 58.09
C ILE A 144 -37.73 -19.01 59.01
N ASP A 145 -37.02 -20.05 58.59
CA ASP A 145 -36.75 -21.24 59.39
C ASP A 145 -36.00 -20.91 60.69
N PHE A 146 -34.98 -20.05 60.60
CA PHE A 146 -34.25 -19.57 61.77
C PHE A 146 -35.15 -18.77 62.73
N SER A 147 -35.98 -17.87 62.20
CA SER A 147 -36.95 -17.09 62.99
C SER A 147 -37.94 -18.01 63.72
N ASN A 148 -38.49 -19.01 63.01
CA ASN A 148 -39.40 -20.00 63.58
C ASN A 148 -38.74 -20.80 64.71
N ARG A 149 -37.50 -21.27 64.52
CA ARG A 149 -36.72 -21.96 65.56
C ARG A 149 -36.47 -21.06 66.77
N LYS A 150 -36.16 -19.78 66.55
CA LYS A 150 -35.97 -18.80 67.63
C LYS A 150 -37.25 -18.59 68.44
N ILE A 151 -38.40 -18.48 67.78
CA ILE A 151 -39.71 -18.36 68.45
C ILE A 151 -40.00 -19.62 69.28
N GLN A 152 -39.80 -20.81 68.71
CA GLN A 152 -39.97 -22.09 69.42
C GLN A 152 -39.04 -22.23 70.63
N PHE A 153 -37.79 -21.80 70.51
CA PHE A 153 -36.84 -21.81 71.62
C PHE A 153 -37.24 -20.84 72.73
N ASN A 154 -37.60 -19.59 72.37
CA ASN A 154 -38.05 -18.60 73.35
C ASN A 154 -39.31 -19.04 74.08
N SER A 155 -40.30 -19.64 73.39
CA SER A 155 -41.51 -20.16 74.03
C SER A 155 -41.21 -21.34 74.95
N ALA A 156 -40.27 -22.22 74.59
CA ALA A 156 -39.81 -23.31 75.45
C ALA A 156 -39.03 -22.83 76.69
N CYS A 157 -38.27 -21.74 76.60
CA CYS A 157 -37.61 -21.14 77.77
C CYS A 157 -38.59 -20.38 78.68
N GLN A 158 -39.64 -19.78 78.13
CA GLN A 158 -40.66 -19.06 78.92
C GLN A 158 -41.53 -20.03 79.76
N THR A 159 -41.82 -21.23 79.26
CA THR A 159 -42.54 -22.27 80.02
C THR A 159 -41.71 -22.85 81.18
N MET A 160 -40.39 -22.75 81.14
CA MET A 160 -39.49 -23.27 82.20
C MET A 160 -39.25 -22.29 83.37
N THR A 161 -39.72 -21.04 83.30
CA THR A 161 -39.44 -19.99 84.33
C THR A 161 -40.63 -19.64 85.25
N LEU A 162 -41.83 -20.18 85.03
CA LEU A 162 -43.01 -19.95 85.88
C LEU A 162 -43.20 -20.96 87.02
N GLY A 163 -42.17 -21.74 87.36
CA GLY A 163 -42.20 -22.74 88.44
C GLY A 163 -41.44 -22.31 89.70
N LYS A 164 -42.03 -21.44 90.54
CA LYS A 164 -41.97 -21.41 92.03
C LYS A 164 -42.05 -19.99 92.61
N ARG A 165 -43.15 -19.72 93.31
CA ARG A 165 -43.31 -18.95 94.57
C ARG A 165 -44.83 -18.75 94.75
N GLY A 166 -45.52 -19.19 95.80
CA GLY A 166 -45.19 -19.86 97.05
C GLY A 166 -46.51 -19.95 97.82
N HIS A 167 -46.89 -21.13 98.28
CA HIS A 167 -48.04 -21.36 99.15
C HIS A 167 -47.50 -21.55 100.58
N LYS A 168 -47.97 -20.77 101.57
CA LYS A 168 -48.44 -21.28 102.88
C LYS A 168 -48.79 -20.18 103.88
N LYS A 169 -50.01 -20.36 104.42
CA LYS A 169 -50.58 -20.04 105.74
C LYS A 169 -50.65 -18.59 106.16
#